data_AF-A0A5K0VZJ7-F1
#
_entry.id   AF-A0A5K0VZJ7-F1
#
_cell.length_a   1.000
_cell.length_b   1.000
_cell.length_c   1.000
_cell.angle_alpha   90.00
_cell.angle_beta   90.00
_cell.angle_gamma   90.00
#
_symmetry.space_group_name_H-M   'P 1'
#
loop_
_entity.id
_entity.type
_entity.pdbx_description
1 polymer ?
#
loop_
_entity_poly.entity_id
_entity_poly.type
_entity_poly.pdbx_seq_one_letter_code
_entity_poly.pdbx_strand_id
1 'polypeptide(L)'
;TLYSYLDHCITPFGKRLLRNWICHPLQNIEEINKRLNVVEEMMNHSEIMLLIEQHLCKLSDLERLLGHVKANSGSSSMLSFPFIGEKILKQR
;
A
#
# COMPACT_ATOMS: atom_id res chain seq x y z
N THR A 1 -3.73 -0.65 21.18
CA THR A 1 -4.86 -1.48 20.68
C THR A 1 -4.31 -2.59 19.81
N LEU A 2 -5.08 -3.64 19.49
CA LEU A 2 -4.65 -4.74 18.61
C LEU A 2 -4.12 -4.22 17.25
N TYR A 3 -4.83 -3.27 16.64
CA TYR A 3 -4.40 -2.62 15.41
C TYR A 3 -2.99 -2.02 15.53
N SER A 4 -2.72 -1.27 16.59
CA SER A 4 -1.41 -0.62 16.80
C SER A 4 -0.28 -1.63 17.03
N TYR A 5 -0.60 -2.84 17.49
CA TYR A 5 0.39 -3.89 17.69
C TYR A 5 0.71 -4.63 16.38
N LEU A 6 -0.28 -4.81 15.50
CA LEU A 6 -0.11 -5.51 14.22
C LEU A 6 0.33 -4.60 13.06
N ASP A 7 0.10 -3.29 13.16
CA ASP A 7 0.39 -2.34 12.08
C ASP A 7 1.89 -2.07 11.93
N HIS A 8 2.51 -2.86 11.06
CA HIS A 8 3.85 -2.64 10.52
C HIS A 8 3.80 -2.26 9.02
N CYS A 9 2.64 -1.80 8.53
CA CYS A 9 2.50 -1.46 7.11
C CYS A 9 3.26 -0.17 6.77
N ILE A 10 4.04 -0.23 5.70
CA ILE A 10 4.83 0.91 5.19
C ILE A 10 3.93 1.95 4.52
N THR A 11 2.96 1.51 3.71
CA THR A 11 2.17 2.41 2.88
C THR A 11 0.85 2.84 3.55
N PRO A 12 0.37 4.07 3.32
CA PRO A 12 -0.91 4.54 3.88
C PRO A 12 -2.11 3.69 3.46
N PHE A 13 -2.13 3.22 2.21
CA PHE A 13 -3.19 2.32 1.72
C PHE A 13 -3.09 0.93 2.34
N GLY A 14 -1.89 0.43 2.63
CA GLY A 14 -1.69 -0.83 3.37
C GLY A 14 -2.27 -0.75 4.79
N LYS A 15 -2.05 0.36 5.49
CA LYS A 15 -2.63 0.61 6.82
C LYS A 15 -4.16 0.57 6.82
N ARG A 16 -4.78 1.18 5.80
CA ARG A 16 -6.24 1.15 5.61
C ARG A 16 -6.75 -0.26 5.32
N LEU A 17 -6.04 -0.99 4.47
CA LEU A 17 -6.38 -2.38 4.16
C LEU A 17 -6.31 -3.28 5.40
N LEU A 18 -5.24 -3.17 6.19
CA LEU A 18 -5.08 -3.93 7.44
C LEU A 18 -6.21 -3.64 8.43
N ARG A 19 -6.55 -2.35 8.62
CA ARG A 19 -7.69 -1.96 9.44
C ARG A 19 -8.97 -2.64 8.96
N ASN A 20 -9.21 -2.63 7.65
CA ASN A 20 -10.38 -3.25 7.06
C ASN A 20 -10.42 -4.77 7.32
N TRP A 21 -9.29 -5.46 7.17
CA TRP A 21 -9.20 -6.91 7.43
C TRP A 21 -9.45 -7.26 8.90
N ILE A 22 -8.99 -6.43 9.84
CA ILE A 22 -9.23 -6.65 11.27
C ILE A 22 -10.73 -6.45 11.59
N CYS A 23 -11.36 -5.42 11.01
CA CYS A 23 -12.78 -5.15 11.23
C CYS A 23 -13.71 -6.12 10.50
N HIS A 24 -13.27 -6.68 9.37
CA HIS A 24 -14.05 -7.56 8.50
C HIS A 24 -13.26 -8.84 8.18
N PRO A 25 -13.17 -9.76 9.14
CA PRO A 25 -12.43 -11.01 8.95
C PRO A 25 -13.08 -11.88 7.88
N LEU A 26 -12.26 -12.67 7.20
CA LEU A 26 -12.73 -13.66 6.24
C LEU A 26 -13.44 -14.81 6.96
N GLN A 27 -14.42 -15.39 6.27
CA GLN A 27 -15.16 -16.58 6.74
C GLN A 27 -14.90 -17.81 5.87
N ASN A 28 -14.28 -17.63 4.70
CA ASN A 28 -13.95 -18.72 3.78
C ASN A 28 -12.57 -19.29 4.08
N ILE A 29 -12.51 -20.59 4.36
CA ILE A 29 -11.28 -21.30 4.71
C ILE A 29 -10.24 -21.29 3.59
N GLU A 30 -10.67 -21.35 2.32
CA GLU A 30 -9.75 -21.33 1.18
C GLU A 30 -9.05 -19.98 1.07
N GLU A 31 -9.77 -18.89 1.30
CA GLU A 31 -9.22 -17.54 1.27
C GLU A 31 -8.29 -17.27 2.45
N ILE A 32 -8.62 -17.80 3.62
CA ILE A 32 -7.75 -17.75 4.81
C ILE A 32 -6.43 -18.48 4.52
N ASN A 33 -6.50 -19.72 4.03
CA ASN A 33 -5.30 -20.50 3.70
C ASN A 33 -4.47 -19.84 2.60
N LYS A 34 -5.10 -19.23 1.59
CA LYS A 34 -4.39 -18.44 0.58
C LYS A 34 -3.58 -17.30 1.21
N ARG A 35 -4.14 -16.56 2.18
CA ARG A 35 -3.40 -15.51 2.89
C ARG A 35 -2.24 -16.08 3.70
N LEU A 36 -2.44 -17.21 4.38
CA LEU A 36 -1.39 -17.86 5.17
C LEU A 36 -0.24 -18.35 4.29
N ASN A 37 -0.53 -18.99 3.14
CA ASN A 37 0.48 -19.43 2.18
C ASN A 37 1.33 -18.26 1.67
N VAL A 38 0.70 -17.11 1.39
CA VAL A 38 1.43 -15.90 0.97
C VAL A 38 2.35 -15.40 2.09
N VAL A 39 1.89 -15.40 3.35
CA VAL A 39 2.73 -14.99 4.49
C VAL A 39 3.92 -15.93 4.64
N GLU A 40 3.71 -17.24 4.56
CA GLU A 40 4.78 -18.24 4.62
C GLU A 40 5.82 -18.03 3.52
N GLU A 41 5.37 -17.83 2.28
CA GLU A 41 6.26 -17.58 1.15
C GLU A 41 7.08 -16.29 1.33
N MET A 42 6.46 -15.23 1.86
CA MET A 42 7.14 -13.97 2.16
C MET A 42 8.17 -14.12 3.29
N MET A 43 7.89 -14.98 4.28
CA MET A 43 8.84 -15.28 5.35
C MET A 43 10.03 -16.10 4.87
N ASN A 44 9.82 -17.00 3.90
CA ASN A 44 10.88 -17.83 3.31
C ASN A 44 11.83 -17.04 2.39
N HIS A 45 11.40 -15.89 1.84
CA HIS A 45 12.16 -15.08 0.88
C HIS A 45 12.48 -13.67 1.41
N SER A 46 13.21 -13.62 2.51
CA SER A 46 13.50 -12.37 3.23
C SER A 46 14.22 -11.30 2.37
N GLU A 47 15.14 -11.72 1.49
CA GLU A 47 15.87 -10.83 0.60
C GLU A 47 14.97 -10.14 -0.43
N ILE A 48 13.98 -10.85 -0.97
CA ILE A 48 12.98 -10.28 -1.87
C ILE A 48 12.12 -9.28 -1.10
N MET A 49 11.77 -9.58 0.14
CA MET A 49 10.95 -8.70 0.96
C MET A 49 11.64 -7.37 1.27
N LEU A 50 12.96 -7.38 1.51
CA LEU A 50 13.75 -6.15 1.67
C LEU A 50 13.72 -5.27 0.42
N LEU A 51 13.83 -5.87 -0.78
CA LEU A 51 13.70 -5.12 -2.03
C LEU A 51 12.32 -4.51 -2.19
N ILE A 52 11.26 -5.28 -1.89
CA ILE A 52 9.88 -4.79 -1.92
C ILE A 52 9.70 -3.61 -0.97
N GLU A 53 10.19 -3.70 0.26
CA GLU A 53 10.14 -2.62 1.25
C GLU A 53 10.82 -1.33 0.74
N GLN A 54 12.00 -1.45 0.12
CA GLN A 54 12.72 -0.30 -0.45
C GLN A 54 11.93 0.41 -1.57
N HIS A 55 11.14 -0.34 -2.34
CA HIS A 55 10.29 0.23 -3.38
C HIS A 55 8.97 0.78 -2.83
N LEU A 56 8.32 0.07 -1.91
CA LEU A 56 7.05 0.49 -1.32
C LEU A 56 7.18 1.76 -0.49
N CYS A 57 8.31 1.98 0.19
CA CYS A 57 8.58 3.22 0.93
C CYS A 57 8.54 4.47 0.04
N LYS A 58 8.81 4.34 -1.25
CA LYS A 58 8.84 5.46 -2.21
C LYS A 58 7.45 5.80 -2.76
N LEU A 59 6.46 4.93 -2.54
CA LEU A 59 5.11 5.13 -3.05
C LEU A 59 4.35 6.12 -2.17
N SER A 60 3.75 7.13 -2.81
CA SER A 60 2.79 8.03 -2.17
C SER A 60 1.42 7.35 -2.03
N ASP A 61 0.46 8.06 -1.43
CA ASP A 61 -0.90 7.55 -1.25
C ASP A 61 -1.69 7.51 -2.57
N LEU A 62 -1.47 6.45 -3.34
CA LEU A 62 -2.06 6.24 -4.67
C LEU A 62 -3.59 6.22 -4.67
N GLU A 63 -4.20 5.63 -3.64
CA GLU A 63 -5.66 5.54 -3.52
C GLU A 63 -6.29 6.94 -3.43
N ARG A 64 -5.67 7.84 -2.65
CA ARG A 64 -6.12 9.24 -2.57
C ARG A 64 -5.85 10.00 -3.86
N LEU A 65 -4.69 9.80 -4.48
CA LEU A 65 -4.37 10.42 -5.77
C LEU A 65 -5.39 10.03 -6.84
N LEU A 66 -5.78 8.75 -6.91
CA LEU A 66 -6.81 8.29 -7.83
C LEU A 66 -8.18 8.91 -7.52
N GLY A 67 -8.53 9.05 -6.24
CA GLY A 67 -9.73 9.76 -5.80
C GLY A 67 -9.77 11.22 -6.27
N HIS A 68 -8.64 11.92 -6.17
CA HIS A 68 -8.49 13.30 -6.67
C HIS A 68 -8.62 13.38 -8.19
N VAL A 69 -7.97 12.47 -8.93
CA VAL A 69 -8.10 12.44 -10.39
C VAL A 69 -9.54 12.19 -10.80
N LYS A 70 -10.22 11.22 -10.19
CA LYS A 70 -11.62 10.92 -10.48
C LYS A 70 -12.53 12.13 -10.22
N ALA A 71 -12.33 12.82 -9.09
CA ALA A 71 -13.08 14.02 -8.76
C ALA A 71 -12.85 15.17 -9.77
N ASN A 72 -11.60 15.36 -10.21
CA ASN A 72 -11.26 16.41 -11.17
C ASN A 72 -11.58 16.04 -12.63
N SER A 73 -11.63 14.75 -13.00
CA SER A 73 -11.97 14.35 -14.37
C SER A 73 -13.41 14.68 -14.78
N GLY A 74 -14.29 15.01 -13.83
CA GLY A 74 -15.62 15.58 -14.10
C GLY A 74 -15.66 17.12 -14.20
N SER A 75 -14.55 17.81 -13.89
CA SER A 75 -14.44 19.27 -13.88
C SER A 75 -13.20 19.69 -14.67
N SER A 76 -13.36 20.23 -15.87
CA SER A 76 -12.31 20.50 -16.88
C SER A 76 -11.08 21.37 -16.47
N SER A 77 -10.79 21.60 -15.19
CA SER A 77 -9.56 22.25 -14.73
C SER A 77 -8.49 21.20 -14.37
N MET A 78 -7.74 20.80 -15.39
CA MET A 78 -6.50 20.03 -15.29
C MET A 78 -5.41 20.93 -14.68
N LEU A 79 -5.41 21.16 -13.35
CA LEU A 79 -4.35 21.94 -12.72
C LEU A 79 -3.77 21.27 -11.48
N SER A 80 -2.45 21.11 -11.55
CA SER A 80 -1.50 20.68 -10.52
C SER A 80 -1.62 19.22 -10.06
N PHE A 81 -1.19 18.29 -10.92
CA PHE A 81 -0.42 17.16 -10.38
C PHE A 81 0.85 17.75 -9.74
N PRO A 82 1.13 17.53 -8.45
CA PRO A 82 2.48 17.71 -7.97
C PRO A 82 3.32 16.67 -8.69
N PHE A 83 4.09 17.11 -9.68
CA PHE A 83 4.95 16.27 -10.50
C PHE A 83 5.94 15.56 -9.57
N ILE A 84 5.65 14.29 -9.25
CA ILE A 84 6.61 13.37 -8.65
C ILE A 84 7.65 13.10 -9.73
N GLY A 85 8.71 13.91 -9.74
CA GLY A 85 9.75 13.79 -10.77
C GLY A 85 11.07 14.50 -10.46
N GLU A 86 11.12 15.56 -9.65
CA GLU A 86 12.37 16.33 -9.52
C GLU A 86 13.36 15.86 -8.45
N LYS A 87 13.03 14.86 -7.61
CA LYS A 87 13.94 14.42 -6.53
C LYS A 87 14.63 13.07 -6.75
N ILE A 88 14.47 12.44 -7.91
CA ILE A 88 15.17 11.20 -8.26
C ILE A 88 16.08 11.45 -9.47
N LEU A 89 17.00 12.42 -9.38
CA LEU A 89 18.17 12.55 -10.28
C LEU A 89 19.24 13.50 -9.70
N LYS A 90 19.27 13.69 -8.38
CA LYS A 90 20.27 14.55 -7.73
C LYS A 90 20.76 13.98 -6.41
N GLN A 91 21.35 12.79 -6.47
CA GLN A 91 22.37 12.35 -5.53
C GLN A 91 23.10 11.14 -6.14
N ARG A 92 24.27 11.46 -6.70
CA ARG A 92 25.46 10.63 -7.01
C ARG A 92 25.27 9.19 -7.48
#